data_AF-A0A3C2E509-F1
#
_entry.id   AF-A0A3C2E509-F1
#
_cell.length_a   1.000
_cell.length_b   1.000
_cell.length_c   1.000
_cell.angle_alpha   90.00
_cell.angle_beta   90.00
_cell.angle_gamma   90.00
#
_symmetry.space_group_name_H-M   'P 1'
#
loop_
_entity.id
_entity.type
_entity.pdbx_description
1 polymer ?
#
loop_
_entity_poly.entity_id
_entity_poly.type
_entity_poly.pdbx_seq_one_letter_code
_entity_poly.pdbx_strand_id
1 'polypeptide(L)' 'ASCGGIGGCPFAPKATGNVATEDVVYMLHRAGFDTGIDLDGMIDTARWLESEGLKHPVASMVAKAGGFPAR' A
#
# COMPACT_ATOMS: atom_id res chain seq x y z
N ALA A 1 0.43 -9.54 -2.26
CA ALA A 1 0.35 -8.09 -2.03
C ALA A 1 1.61 -7.44 -2.55
N SER A 2 1.58 -6.14 -2.86
CA SER A 2 2.73 -5.37 -3.33
C SER A 2 2.74 -3.97 -2.70
N CYS A 3 3.93 -3.39 -2.49
CA CYS A 3 4.08 -2.02 -1.98
C CYS A 3 3.32 -1.02 -2.86
N GLY A 4 2.50 -0.16 -2.27
CA GLY A 4 1.64 0.78 -2.98
C GLY A 4 0.62 0.14 -3.94
N GLY A 5 0.48 -1.18 -3.95
CA GLY A 5 -0.34 -1.91 -4.93
C GLY A 5 0.25 -1.94 -6.34
N ILE A 6 1.57 -1.72 -6.49
CA ILE A 6 2.21 -1.66 -7.81
C ILE A 6 2.12 -3.00 -8.58
N GLY A 7 2.28 -2.88 -9.89
CA GLY A 7 2.23 -3.97 -10.84
C GLY A 7 0.98 -3.90 -11.72
N GLY A 8 0.72 -4.97 -12.44
CA GLY A 8 -0.38 -5.07 -13.38
C GLY A 8 -0.26 -6.36 -14.18
N CYS A 9 -1.36 -6.81 -14.77
CA CYS A 9 -1.35 -7.97 -15.65
C CYS A 9 -1.21 -7.50 -17.10
N PRO A 10 -0.14 -7.85 -17.83
CA PRO A 10 0.04 -7.42 -19.22
C PRO A 10 -1.02 -8.03 -20.16
N PHE A 11 -1.71 -9.10 -19.71
CA PHE A 11 -2.75 -9.80 -20.47
C PHE A 11 -4.17 -9.31 -20.15
N ALA A 12 -4.36 -8.51 -19.11
CA ALA A 12 -5.66 -7.98 -18.70
C ALA A 12 -5.66 -6.45 -18.78
N PRO A 13 -6.21 -5.86 -19.85
CA PRO A 13 -6.27 -4.41 -20.01
C PRO A 13 -6.93 -3.75 -18.81
N LYS A 14 -6.31 -2.67 -18.30
CA LYS A 14 -6.76 -1.91 -17.12
C LYS A 14 -6.81 -2.70 -15.80
N ALA A 15 -6.08 -3.81 -15.70
CA ALA A 15 -5.85 -4.42 -14.40
C ALA A 15 -5.22 -3.39 -13.45
N THR A 16 -5.83 -3.21 -12.28
CA THR A 16 -5.48 -2.16 -11.31
C THR A 16 -4.16 -2.41 -10.59
N GLY A 17 -3.60 -3.62 -10.69
CA GLY A 17 -2.35 -4.01 -10.06
C GLY A 17 -2.54 -5.13 -9.05
N ASN A 18 -1.61 -5.20 -8.10
CA ASN A 18 -1.72 -6.10 -6.96
C ASN A 18 -2.55 -5.45 -5.85
N VAL A 19 -3.05 -6.27 -4.92
CA VAL A 19 -3.53 -5.73 -3.63
C VAL A 19 -2.38 -5.00 -2.93
N ALA A 20 -2.64 -3.78 -2.46
CA ALA A 20 -1.67 -2.96 -1.75
C ALA A 20 -1.31 -3.59 -0.40
N THR A 21 -0.03 -3.71 -0.09
CA THR A 21 0.44 -4.30 1.17
C THR A 21 -0.01 -3.48 2.37
N GLU A 22 0.02 -2.15 2.28
CA GLU A 22 -0.39 -1.22 3.33
C GLU A 22 -1.87 -1.43 3.69
N ASP A 23 -2.72 -1.62 2.68
CA ASP A 23 -4.15 -1.81 2.87
C ASP A 23 -4.44 -3.16 3.57
N VAL A 24 -3.67 -4.21 3.23
CA VAL A 24 -3.77 -5.53 3.88
C VAL A 24 -3.22 -5.49 5.30
N VAL A 25 -2.05 -4.88 5.52
CA VAL A 25 -1.43 -4.76 6.84
C VAL A 25 -2.31 -3.94 7.78
N TYR A 26 -2.84 -2.81 7.31
CA TYR A 26 -3.80 -2.01 8.05
C TYR A 26 -5.01 -2.86 8.47
N MET A 27 -5.62 -3.60 7.54
CA MET A 27 -6.75 -4.47 7.85
C MET A 27 -6.40 -5.53 8.90
N LEU A 28 -5.24 -6.18 8.77
CA LEU A 28 -4.79 -7.23 9.70
C LEU A 28 -4.51 -6.67 11.10
N HIS A 29 -3.78 -5.55 11.20
CA HIS A 29 -3.54 -4.86 12.47
C HIS A 29 -4.85 -4.47 13.15
N ARG A 30 -5.83 -3.97 12.38
CA ARG A 30 -7.15 -3.61 12.91
C ARG A 30 -8.01 -4.81 13.29
N ALA A 31 -7.77 -5.97 12.71
CA ALA A 31 -8.37 -7.23 13.11
C ALA A 31 -7.65 -7.89 14.31
N GLY A 32 -6.58 -7.27 14.84
CA GLY A 32 -5.84 -7.75 16.01
C GLY A 32 -4.73 -8.75 15.68
N PHE A 33 -4.35 -8.89 14.42
CA PHE A 33 -3.24 -9.74 14.00
C PHE A 33 -1.93 -8.95 13.97
N ASP A 34 -0.88 -9.52 14.55
CA ASP A 34 0.49 -9.05 14.38
C ASP A 34 1.06 -9.57 13.06
N THR A 35 1.58 -8.66 12.24
CA THR A 35 2.20 -8.99 10.95
C THR A 35 3.72 -8.85 10.98
N GLY A 36 4.30 -8.25 12.04
CA GLY A 36 5.71 -7.88 12.10
C GLY A 36 6.12 -6.77 11.12
N ILE A 37 5.17 -6.10 10.47
CA ILE A 37 5.42 -5.01 9.50
C ILE A 37 5.14 -3.67 10.17
N ASP A 38 6.10 -2.75 10.08
CA ASP A 38 5.91 -1.33 10.39
C ASP A 38 5.04 -0.67 9.31
N LEU A 39 3.80 -0.35 9.66
CA LEU A 39 2.83 0.22 8.73
C LEU A 39 3.22 1.64 8.30
N ASP A 40 3.76 2.46 9.21
CA ASP A 40 4.12 3.84 8.89
C ASP A 40 5.33 3.86 7.94
N GLY A 41 6.35 3.04 8.21
CA GLY A 41 7.46 2.85 7.28
C GLY A 41 7.03 2.31 5.92
N MET A 42 5.99 1.46 5.87
CA MET A 42 5.42 0.97 4.61
C MET A 42 4.71 2.09 3.84
N ILE A 43 3.93 2.93 4.52
CA ILE A 43 3.26 4.10 3.91
C ILE A 43 4.29 5.06 3.32
N ASP A 44 5.37 5.35 4.04
CA ASP A 44 6.42 6.24 3.56
C ASP A 44 7.16 5.65 2.36
N THR A 45 7.39 4.34 2.36
CA THR A 45 7.96 3.63 1.21
C THR A 45 7.07 3.74 -0.03
N ALA A 46 5.75 3.56 0.13
CA ALA A 46 4.80 3.71 -0.98
C ALA A 46 4.76 5.14 -1.54
N ARG A 47 4.85 6.15 -0.67
CA ARG A 47 4.91 7.56 -1.07
C ARG A 47 6.20 7.88 -1.82
N TRP A 48 7.34 7.41 -1.33
CA TRP A 48 8.62 7.54 -2.04
C TRP A 48 8.59 6.87 -3.41
N LEU A 49 7.95 5.69 -3.51
CA LEU A 49 7.82 4.97 -4.76
C LEU A 49 6.97 5.78 -5.76
N GLU A 50 5.88 6.40 -5.31
CA GLU A 50 5.05 7.29 -6.12
C GLU A 50 5.83 8.52 -6.62
N SER A 51 6.56 9.20 -5.73
CA SER A 51 7.16 10.51 -6.03
C SER A 51 8.52 10.41 -6.73
N GLU A 52 9.38 9.49 -6.31
CA GLU A 52 10.77 9.41 -6.76
C GLU A 52 11.06 8.14 -7.55
N GLY A 53 10.59 6.98 -7.06
CA GLY A 53 10.99 5.68 -7.59
C GLY A 53 10.41 5.37 -8.97
N LEU A 54 9.08 5.36 -9.08
CA LEU A 54 8.35 5.05 -10.32
C LEU A 54 7.74 6.28 -10.98
N LYS A 55 7.57 7.38 -10.23
CA LYS A 55 6.93 8.61 -10.73
C LYS A 55 5.54 8.33 -11.33
N HIS A 56 4.83 7.40 -10.70
CA HIS A 56 3.52 6.93 -11.10
C HIS A 56 2.63 6.80 -9.85
N PRO A 57 1.34 7.20 -9.91
CA PRO A 57 0.44 7.07 -8.79
C PRO A 57 0.37 5.64 -8.24
N VAL A 58 0.39 5.49 -6.92
CA VAL A 58 0.16 4.21 -6.25
C VAL A 58 -1.33 3.98 -6.00
N ALA A 59 -1.74 2.71 -5.93
CA ALA A 59 -3.12 2.32 -5.73
C ALA A 59 -3.54 2.32 -4.25
N SER A 60 -2.59 2.17 -3.32
CA SER A 60 -2.87 2.08 -1.87
C SER A 60 -3.76 3.23 -1.38
N MET A 61 -4.84 2.88 -0.69
CA MET A 61 -5.72 3.85 -0.05
C MET A 61 -5.16 4.31 1.29
N VAL A 62 -4.51 3.42 2.03
CA VAL A 62 -3.87 3.76 3.31
C VAL A 62 -2.70 4.71 3.10
N ALA A 63 -1.89 4.57 2.04
CA ALA A 63 -0.82 5.53 1.76
C ALA A 63 -1.34 6.96 1.51
N LYS A 64 -2.53 7.07 0.88
CA LYS A 64 -3.22 8.33 0.59
C LYS A 64 -3.90 8.92 1.82
N ALA A 65 -4.54 8.08 2.62
CA ALA A 65 -5.28 8.50 3.81
C ALA A 65 -4.37 8.75 5.03
N GLY A 66 -3.25 8.05 5.11
CA GLY A 66 -2.44 7.91 6.31
C GLY A 66 -2.97 6.80 7.25
N GLY A 67 -2.25 6.59 8.36
CA GLY A 67 -2.68 5.72 9.44
C GLY A 67 -3.98 6.20 10.12
N PHE A 68 -4.56 5.37 10.99
CA PHE A 68 -5.73 5.81 11.75
C PHE A 68 -5.32 6.82 12.83
N PRO A 69 -6.14 7.84 13.12
CA PRO A 69 -5.84 8.77 14.20
C PRO A 69 -5.58 8.05 15.52
N ALA A 70 -4.54 8.46 16.23
CA ALA A 70 -4.36 8.06 17.62
C ALA A 70 -5.58 8.50 18.43
N ARG A 71 -6.04 7.63 19.35
CA ARG A 71 -7.15 7.94 20.27
C ARG A 71 -6.78 9.06 21.23
#